data_AF-A0A9P4LR20-F1
#
_entry.id   AF-A0A9P4LR20-F1
#
_cell.length_a   1.000
_cell.length_b   1.000
_cell.length_c   1.000
_cell.angle_alpha   90.00
_cell.angle_beta   90.00
_cell.angle_gamma   90.00
#
_symmetry.space_group_name_H-M   'P 1'
#
loop_
_entity.id
_entity.type
_entity.pdbx_description
1 polymer ?
#
loop_
_entity_poly.entity_id
_entity_poly.type
_entity_poly.pdbx_seq_one_letter_code
_entity_poly.pdbx_strand_id
1 'polypeptide(L)'
;MSLLNLPPELFSKIIHEVVKDDVHHAWPFREVCRDCAYEIKYNILAMQPKIVLWNARRIMRYNLGPYLFNRVKACKDVAPEFTATVAKMTEYITQELKLDKARAVETLSTLCDCLANSFMPGYSYIEKLLWGTPHQVDSTFARREGFGVSTALTADQKLVAAVSFAECATSKR
;
A
#
# COMPACT_ATOMS: atom_id res chain seq x y z
N MET A 1 4.15 33.20 -14.08
CA MET A 1 2.96 32.41 -14.47
C MET A 1 2.67 31.44 -13.34
N SER A 2 1.42 31.30 -12.91
CA SER A 2 1.06 30.35 -11.85
C SER A 2 1.14 28.91 -12.37
N LEU A 3 1.66 27.98 -11.56
CA LEU A 3 1.66 26.54 -11.85
C LEU A 3 0.26 25.99 -12.17
N LEU A 4 -0.79 26.65 -11.68
CA LEU A 4 -2.20 26.30 -11.92
C LEU A 4 -2.69 26.62 -13.35
N ASN A 5 -1.89 27.34 -14.15
CA ASN A 5 -2.24 27.66 -15.53
C ASN A 5 -1.72 26.61 -16.52
N LEU A 6 -1.00 25.59 -16.04
CA LEU A 6 -0.53 24.50 -16.87
C LEU A 6 -1.69 23.55 -17.21
N PRO A 7 -1.73 23.02 -18.44
CA PRO A 7 -2.56 21.86 -18.76
C PRO A 7 -2.30 20.71 -17.77
N PRO A 8 -3.35 19.99 -17.33
CA PRO A 8 -3.23 18.93 -16.32
C PRO A 8 -2.25 17.83 -16.73
N GLU A 9 -2.09 17.58 -18.03
CA GLU A 9 -1.15 16.59 -18.56
C GLU A 9 0.31 17.02 -18.34
N LEU A 10 0.62 18.30 -18.52
CA LEU A 10 1.96 18.83 -18.27
C LEU A 10 2.25 18.86 -16.77
N PHE A 11 1.26 19.22 -15.96
CA PHE A 11 1.38 19.19 -14.52
C PHE A 11 1.68 17.77 -14.00
N SER A 12 0.91 16.77 -14.43
CA SER A 12 1.14 15.37 -14.03
C SER A 12 2.51 14.86 -14.48
N LYS A 13 2.96 15.21 -15.69
CA LYS A 13 4.33 14.89 -16.16
C LYS A 13 5.42 15.53 -15.31
N ILE A 14 5.27 16.79 -14.92
CA ILE A 14 6.24 17.47 -14.04
C ILE A 14 6.31 16.77 -12.69
N ILE A 15 5.17 16.47 -12.06
CA ILE A 15 5.12 15.74 -10.80
C ILE A 15 5.73 14.35 -10.94
N HIS A 16 5.47 13.65 -12.05
CA HIS A 16 6.04 12.34 -12.32
C HIS A 16 7.57 12.38 -12.32
N GLU A 17 8.18 13.30 -13.06
CA GLU A 17 9.64 13.43 -13.10
C GLU A 17 10.21 13.82 -11.73
N VAL A 18 9.56 14.72 -10.98
CA VAL A 18 9.99 15.08 -9.61
C VAL A 18 9.95 13.87 -8.66
N VAL A 19 8.90 13.06 -8.72
CA VAL A 19 8.73 11.88 -7.85
C VAL A 19 9.66 10.74 -8.25
N LYS A 20 9.97 10.61 -9.54
CA LYS A 20 10.85 9.58 -10.10
C LYS A 20 12.29 9.73 -9.62
N ASP A 21 12.76 10.94 -9.39
CA ASP A 21 14.12 11.21 -8.94
C ASP A 21 14.32 10.90 -7.45
N ASP A 22 13.44 11.40 -6.57
CA ASP A 22 13.49 11.11 -5.13
C ASP A 22 12.14 11.32 -4.43
N VAL A 23 11.62 10.25 -3.84
CA VAL A 23 10.37 10.25 -3.06
C VAL A 23 10.45 11.17 -1.83
N HIS A 24 11.61 11.25 -1.16
CA HIS A 24 11.76 12.10 0.02
C HIS A 24 11.77 13.58 -0.34
N HIS A 25 12.45 13.94 -1.44
CA HIS A 25 12.43 15.30 -1.96
C HIS A 25 11.06 15.70 -2.50
N ALA A 26 10.34 14.77 -3.13
CA ALA A 26 9.02 15.02 -3.69
C ALA A 26 7.92 15.18 -2.62
N TRP A 27 8.03 14.48 -1.49
CA TRP A 27 6.97 14.38 -0.49
C TRP A 27 6.51 15.73 0.10
N PRO A 28 7.38 16.69 0.45
CA PRO A 28 6.97 18.01 0.95
C PRO A 28 6.08 18.81 -0.01
N PHE A 29 6.23 18.65 -1.33
CA PHE A 29 5.44 19.41 -2.30
C PHE A 29 3.93 19.12 -2.25
N ARG A 30 3.50 18.07 -1.54
CA ARG A 30 2.08 17.80 -1.27
C ARG A 30 1.40 18.92 -0.48
N GLU A 31 2.16 19.76 0.21
CA GLU A 31 1.62 20.85 1.04
C GLU A 31 1.32 22.11 0.21
N VAL A 32 1.74 22.16 -1.06
CA VAL A 32 1.57 23.33 -1.94
C VAL A 32 0.11 23.52 -2.35
N CYS A 33 -0.53 22.45 -2.86
CA CYS A 33 -1.95 22.46 -3.20
C CYS A 33 -2.53 21.05 -3.22
N ARG A 34 -3.88 20.96 -3.23
CA ARG A 34 -4.60 19.67 -3.20
C ARG A 34 -4.27 18.79 -4.41
N ASP A 35 -4.15 19.37 -5.59
CA ASP A 35 -3.86 18.63 -6.82
C ASP A 35 -2.43 18.09 -6.82
N CYS A 36 -1.44 18.89 -6.37
CA CYS A 36 -0.08 18.42 -6.09
C CYS A 36 -0.10 17.24 -5.13
N ALA A 37 -0.84 17.36 -4.02
CA ALA A 37 -0.92 16.30 -3.01
C ALA A 37 -1.45 14.99 -3.60
N TYR A 38 -2.49 15.08 -4.42
CA TYR A 38 -3.10 13.93 -5.08
C TYR A 38 -2.14 13.27 -6.07
N GLU A 39 -1.55 14.05 -6.97
CA GLU A 39 -0.62 13.54 -7.99
C GLU A 39 0.65 12.95 -7.37
N ILE A 40 1.25 13.60 -6.37
CA ILE A 40 2.43 13.09 -5.67
C ILE A 40 2.10 11.78 -4.97
N LYS A 41 0.99 11.73 -4.23
CA LYS A 41 0.56 10.51 -3.53
C LYS A 41 0.28 9.39 -4.52
N TYR A 42 -0.39 9.67 -5.64
CA TYR A 42 -0.65 8.67 -6.67
C TYR A 42 0.64 8.14 -7.30
N ASN A 43 1.53 9.04 -7.75
CA ASN A 43 2.80 8.65 -8.37
C ASN A 43 3.66 7.80 -7.42
N ILE A 44 3.77 8.20 -6.15
CA ILE A 44 4.51 7.43 -5.14
C ILE A 44 3.88 6.05 -4.94
N LEU A 45 2.58 5.98 -4.67
CA LEU A 45 1.96 4.74 -4.21
C LEU A 45 1.60 3.77 -5.34
N ALA A 46 1.35 4.26 -6.55
CA ALA A 46 0.94 3.44 -7.69
C ALA A 46 2.08 3.13 -8.67
N MET A 47 3.04 4.05 -8.84
CA MET A 47 4.01 3.97 -9.94
C MET A 47 5.44 3.65 -9.47
N GLN A 48 5.82 3.98 -8.24
CA GLN A 48 7.20 3.78 -7.80
C GLN A 48 7.55 2.30 -7.66
N PRO A 49 8.77 1.90 -8.04
CA PRO A 49 9.27 0.57 -7.78
C PRO A 49 9.36 0.28 -6.29
N LYS A 50 9.23 -1.01 -5.97
CA LYS A 50 9.39 -1.56 -4.63
C LYS A 50 10.65 -1.08 -3.88
N ILE A 51 11.81 -1.08 -4.55
CA ILE A 51 13.09 -0.69 -3.94
C ILE A 51 13.11 0.79 -3.52
N VAL A 52 12.46 1.66 -4.28
CA VAL A 52 12.38 3.09 -3.98
C VAL A 52 11.51 3.30 -2.73
N LEU A 53 10.38 2.60 -2.65
CA LEU A 53 9.48 2.67 -1.50
C LEU A 53 10.08 2.08 -0.23
N TRP A 54 10.96 1.09 -0.36
CA TRP A 54 11.73 0.53 0.76
C TRP A 54 12.65 1.57 1.42
N ASN A 55 13.19 2.51 0.65
CA ASN A 55 13.97 3.63 1.19
C ASN A 55 13.08 4.73 1.80
N ALA A 56 11.79 4.73 1.47
CA ALA A 56 10.79 5.70 1.93
C ALA A 56 9.87 5.14 3.04
N ARG A 57 10.36 4.25 3.92
CA ARG A 57 9.52 3.53 4.91
C ARG A 57 8.65 4.41 5.78
N ARG A 58 9.16 5.59 6.17
CA ARG A 58 8.39 6.55 7.00
C ARG A 58 7.15 7.05 6.27
N ILE A 59 7.25 7.32 4.97
CA ILE A 59 6.12 7.72 4.13
C ILE A 59 5.17 6.53 3.95
N MET A 60 5.72 5.35 3.70
CA MET A 60 4.94 4.12 3.55
C MET A 60 4.15 3.75 4.80
N ARG A 61 4.66 4.05 6.00
CA ARG A 61 4.01 3.74 7.27
C ARG A 61 2.57 4.26 7.36
N TYR A 62 2.34 5.44 6.80
CA TYR A 62 1.03 6.12 6.82
C TYR A 62 0.22 5.92 5.54
N ASN A 63 0.82 5.29 4.52
CA ASN A 63 0.22 5.16 3.19
C ASN A 63 0.13 3.70 2.73
N LEU A 64 0.29 2.76 3.66
CA LEU A 64 0.33 1.33 3.36
C LEU A 64 -1.01 0.82 2.80
N GLY A 65 -2.15 1.23 3.36
CA GLY A 65 -3.46 0.84 2.85
C GLY A 65 -3.70 1.25 1.39
N PRO A 66 -3.58 2.55 1.05
CA PRO A 66 -3.69 3.01 -0.33
C PRO A 66 -2.64 2.40 -1.28
N TYR A 67 -1.43 2.10 -0.78
CA TYR A 67 -0.44 1.35 -1.54
C TYR A 67 -0.94 -0.05 -1.90
N LEU A 68 -1.39 -0.82 -0.90
CA LEU A 68 -1.93 -2.18 -1.12
C LEU A 68 -3.10 -2.15 -2.11
N PHE A 69 -4.01 -1.18 -1.96
CA PHE A 69 -5.13 -0.97 -2.88
C PHE A 69 -4.67 -0.81 -4.34
N ASN A 70 -3.69 0.06 -4.58
CA ASN A 70 -3.15 0.27 -5.92
C ASN A 70 -2.46 -0.98 -6.47
N ARG A 71 -1.75 -1.74 -5.62
CA ARG A 71 -1.07 -2.98 -6.03
C ARG A 71 -2.03 -4.12 -6.34
N VAL A 72 -3.15 -4.22 -5.63
CA VAL A 72 -4.20 -5.20 -5.97
C VAL A 72 -4.83 -4.86 -7.32
N LYS A 73 -5.05 -3.57 -7.61
CA LYS A 73 -5.63 -3.11 -8.90
C LYS A 73 -4.68 -3.25 -10.08
N ALA A 74 -3.41 -2.92 -9.88
CA ALA A 74 -2.37 -2.98 -10.90
C ALA A 74 -1.23 -3.82 -10.33
N CYS A 75 -1.33 -5.15 -10.50
CA CYS A 75 -0.39 -6.14 -10.00
C CYS A 75 1.05 -5.80 -10.44
N LYS A 76 1.78 -5.06 -9.60
CA LYS A 76 3.14 -4.57 -9.83
C LYS A 76 3.96 -4.79 -8.57
N ASP A 77 5.11 -5.44 -8.69
CA ASP A 77 6.14 -5.58 -7.65
C ASP A 77 5.72 -6.17 -6.29
N VAL A 78 4.51 -6.73 -6.19
CA VAL A 78 4.00 -7.44 -5.00
C VAL A 78 3.78 -8.90 -5.36
N ALA A 79 3.95 -9.79 -4.39
CA ALA A 79 3.70 -11.22 -4.56
C ALA A 79 2.29 -11.44 -5.13
N PRO A 80 2.16 -12.08 -6.32
CA PRO A 80 0.88 -12.21 -7.00
C PRO A 80 -0.14 -13.00 -6.18
N GLU A 81 0.33 -13.94 -5.34
CA GLU A 81 -0.49 -14.74 -4.44
C GLU A 81 -1.19 -13.86 -3.39
N PHE A 82 -0.49 -12.86 -2.87
CA PHE A 82 -1.06 -11.93 -1.89
C PHE A 82 -2.15 -11.07 -2.53
N THR A 83 -1.85 -10.43 -3.67
CA THR A 83 -2.84 -9.59 -4.36
C THR A 83 -4.05 -10.39 -4.82
N ALA A 84 -3.85 -11.63 -5.28
CA ALA A 84 -4.93 -12.54 -5.65
C ALA A 84 -5.79 -12.93 -4.44
N THR A 85 -5.18 -13.12 -3.27
CA THR A 85 -5.92 -13.43 -2.03
C THR A 85 -6.79 -12.26 -1.60
N VAL A 86 -6.26 -11.02 -1.60
CA VAL A 86 -7.02 -9.82 -1.26
C VAL A 86 -8.16 -9.58 -2.27
N ALA A 87 -7.90 -9.80 -3.57
CA ALA A 87 -8.93 -9.71 -4.60
C ALA A 87 -10.06 -10.73 -4.37
N LYS A 88 -9.73 -11.99 -4.08
CA LYS A 88 -10.72 -13.04 -3.76
C LYS A 88 -11.55 -12.70 -2.51
N MET A 89 -10.92 -12.17 -1.45
CA MET A 89 -11.63 -11.73 -0.26
C MET A 89 -12.62 -10.60 -0.58
N THR A 90 -12.20 -9.63 -1.38
CA THR A 90 -13.06 -8.53 -1.83
C THR A 90 -14.23 -9.04 -2.66
N GLU A 91 -13.96 -9.93 -3.61
CA GLU A 91 -14.98 -10.54 -4.47
C GLU A 91 -16.00 -11.31 -3.64
N TYR A 92 -15.54 -12.15 -2.71
CA TYR A 92 -16.40 -12.88 -1.79
C TYR A 92 -17.33 -11.95 -0.99
N ILE A 93 -16.78 -10.90 -0.36
CA ILE A 93 -17.57 -9.93 0.42
C ILE A 93 -18.59 -9.20 -0.48
N THR A 94 -18.16 -8.82 -1.68
CA THR A 94 -19.00 -8.12 -2.66
C THR A 94 -20.18 -8.98 -3.11
N GLN A 95 -19.92 -10.27 -3.37
CA GLN A 95 -20.94 -11.24 -3.77
C GLN A 95 -21.94 -11.52 -2.63
N GLU A 96 -21.42 -11.78 -1.43
CA GLU A 96 -22.24 -12.10 -0.26
C GLU A 96 -23.17 -10.95 0.13
N LEU A 97 -22.65 -9.72 0.10
CA LEU A 97 -23.40 -8.51 0.45
C LEU A 97 -24.14 -7.88 -0.74
N LYS A 98 -24.06 -8.49 -1.94
CA LYS A 98 -24.67 -8.00 -3.19
C LYS A 98 -24.35 -6.51 -3.46
N LEU A 99 -23.10 -6.14 -3.28
CA LEU A 99 -22.65 -4.75 -3.43
C LEU A 99 -22.53 -4.38 -4.92
N ASP A 100 -22.83 -3.11 -5.22
CA ASP A 100 -22.53 -2.55 -6.53
C ASP A 100 -21.01 -2.33 -6.72
N LYS A 101 -20.61 -1.97 -7.94
CA LYS A 101 -19.19 -1.75 -8.29
C LYS A 101 -18.54 -0.63 -7.49
N ALA A 102 -19.27 0.43 -7.14
CA ALA A 102 -18.70 1.55 -6.38
C ALA A 102 -18.40 1.12 -4.94
N ARG A 103 -19.36 0.43 -4.31
CA ARG A 103 -19.21 -0.15 -2.98
C ARG A 103 -18.14 -1.24 -2.94
N ALA A 104 -18.02 -2.07 -3.98
CA ALA A 104 -16.94 -3.05 -4.08
C ALA A 104 -15.54 -2.41 -4.03
N VAL A 105 -15.36 -1.25 -4.68
CA VAL A 105 -14.11 -0.48 -4.63
C VAL A 105 -13.85 0.08 -3.23
N GLU A 106 -14.88 0.59 -2.56
CA GLU A 106 -14.78 1.05 -1.17
C GLU A 106 -14.45 -0.10 -0.21
N THR A 107 -15.05 -1.28 -0.41
CA THR A 107 -14.75 -2.50 0.33
C THR A 107 -13.29 -2.91 0.17
N LEU A 108 -12.75 -2.90 -1.06
CA LEU A 108 -11.33 -3.18 -1.29
C LEU A 108 -10.43 -2.18 -0.56
N SER A 109 -10.75 -0.88 -0.63
CA SER A 109 -9.99 0.16 0.08
C SER A 109 -9.98 -0.09 1.58
N THR A 110 -11.16 -0.35 2.16
CA THR A 110 -11.32 -0.62 3.59
C THR A 110 -10.57 -1.87 4.01
N LEU A 111 -10.66 -2.95 3.23
CA LEU A 111 -9.89 -4.19 3.44
C LEU A 111 -8.39 -3.93 3.45
N CYS A 112 -7.88 -3.15 2.50
CA CYS A 112 -6.47 -2.76 2.46
C CYS A 112 -6.03 -1.91 3.66
N ASP A 113 -6.87 -0.96 4.11
CA ASP A 113 -6.60 -0.15 5.30
C ASP A 113 -6.63 -0.99 6.59
N CYS A 114 -7.61 -1.89 6.74
CA CYS A 114 -7.69 -2.83 7.85
C CYS A 114 -6.44 -3.70 7.92
N LEU A 115 -6.05 -4.30 6.78
CA LEU A 115 -4.82 -5.07 6.67
C LEU A 115 -3.64 -4.20 7.13
N ALA A 116 -3.43 -3.03 6.51
CA ALA A 116 -2.34 -2.14 6.87
C ALA A 116 -2.26 -1.84 8.37
N ASN A 117 -3.40 -1.57 9.03
CA ASN A 117 -3.47 -1.30 10.46
C ASN A 117 -3.17 -2.53 11.32
N SER A 118 -3.68 -3.71 10.95
CA SER A 118 -3.38 -4.97 11.65
C SER A 118 -1.88 -5.30 11.64
N PHE A 119 -1.12 -4.80 10.67
CA PHE A 119 0.31 -5.03 10.54
C PHE A 119 1.19 -3.95 11.21
N MET A 120 0.62 -2.85 11.69
CA MET A 120 1.35 -1.76 12.36
C MET A 120 2.12 -2.18 13.63
N PRO A 121 1.67 -3.13 14.47
CA PRO A 121 2.39 -3.53 15.67
C PRO A 121 3.69 -4.31 15.41
N GLY A 122 3.95 -4.74 14.17
CA GLY A 122 5.09 -5.58 13.83
C GLY A 122 5.39 -5.58 12.34
N TYR A 123 5.99 -4.48 11.86
CA TYR A 123 6.35 -4.24 10.46
C TYR A 123 7.13 -5.39 9.78
N SER A 124 7.78 -6.25 10.55
CA SER A 124 8.64 -7.32 10.03
C SER A 124 7.91 -8.35 9.17
N TYR A 125 6.64 -8.67 9.46
CA TYR A 125 5.92 -9.70 8.70
C TYR A 125 5.43 -9.18 7.35
N ILE A 126 4.83 -7.99 7.33
CA ILE A 126 4.40 -7.38 6.07
C ILE A 126 5.60 -7.02 5.21
N GLU A 127 6.72 -6.62 5.83
CA GLU A 127 7.92 -6.36 5.08
C GLU A 127 8.39 -7.63 4.36
N LYS A 128 8.35 -8.79 5.02
CA LYS A 128 8.66 -10.07 4.37
C LYS A 128 7.64 -10.44 3.28
N LEU A 129 6.35 -10.15 3.50
CA LEU A 129 5.27 -10.51 2.59
C LEU A 129 5.26 -9.65 1.32
N LEU A 130 5.41 -8.33 1.47
CA LEU A 130 5.43 -7.38 0.37
C LEU A 130 6.82 -7.31 -0.26
N TRP A 131 7.84 -7.32 0.58
CA TRP A 131 9.20 -7.05 0.16
C TRP A 131 10.05 -8.32 -0.05
N GLY A 132 9.54 -9.49 0.31
CA GLY A 132 10.32 -10.74 0.32
C GLY A 132 11.27 -10.76 1.52
N THR A 133 11.90 -11.91 1.81
CA THR A 133 13.13 -11.89 2.61
C THR A 133 14.13 -10.98 1.88
N PRO A 134 14.81 -10.06 2.56
CA PRO A 134 15.78 -9.18 1.91
C PRO A 134 16.77 -10.07 1.14
N HIS A 135 16.72 -10.04 -0.19
CA HIS A 135 17.88 -10.39 -0.98
C HIS A 135 19.01 -9.52 -0.45
N GLN A 136 20.14 -10.14 -0.10
CA GLN A 136 21.32 -9.51 0.47
C GLN A 136 21.63 -8.18 -0.26
N VAL A 137 21.07 -7.08 0.22
CA VAL A 137 21.55 -5.74 -0.10
C VAL A 137 22.84 -5.64 0.69
N ASP A 138 23.93 -5.32 0.00
CA ASP A 138 25.31 -5.38 0.47
C ASP A 138 25.47 -5.18 1.98
N SER A 139 26.19 -6.14 2.56
CA SER A 139 26.31 -6.48 3.99
C SER A 139 26.93 -5.41 4.90
N THR A 140 26.95 -4.14 4.51
CA THR A 140 27.48 -3.06 5.34
C THR A 140 26.52 -2.60 6.44
N PHE A 141 25.24 -3.01 6.43
CA PHE A 141 24.24 -2.49 7.39
C PHE A 141 23.57 -3.53 8.31
N ALA A 142 23.67 -4.83 8.03
CA ALA A 142 22.90 -5.87 8.74
C ALA A 142 23.77 -6.73 9.66
N ARG A 143 24.14 -6.19 10.83
CA ARG A 143 24.79 -6.97 11.91
C ARG A 143 24.07 -6.73 13.24
N ARG A 144 22.78 -7.04 13.31
CA ARG A 144 22.05 -7.25 14.57
C ARG A 144 20.73 -7.94 14.26
N GLU A 145 20.47 -9.00 15.02
CA GLU A 145 19.20 -9.75 15.11
C GLU A 145 18.98 -10.86 14.07
N GLY A 146 19.32 -12.08 14.50
CA GLY A 146 18.96 -13.32 13.81
C GLY A 146 17.55 -13.75 14.17
N PHE A 147 16.73 -14.03 13.15
CA PHE A 147 15.46 -14.75 13.30
C PHE A 147 15.15 -15.57 12.05
N GLY A 148 14.84 -16.85 12.26
CA GLY A 148 14.43 -17.81 11.24
C GLY A 148 13.01 -17.55 10.68
N VAL A 149 12.72 -18.17 9.54
CA VAL A 149 11.51 -17.94 8.72
C VAL A 149 10.59 -19.17 8.77
N SER A 150 9.29 -18.96 8.96
CA SER A 150 8.21 -19.93 8.67
C SER A 150 7.22 -19.28 7.69
N THR A 151 6.75 -20.04 6.70
CA THR A 151 6.13 -19.56 5.44
C THR A 151 4.61 -19.78 5.34
N ALA A 152 3.90 -20.06 6.44
CA ALA A 152 2.43 -20.18 6.41
C ALA A 152 1.76 -19.24 7.43
N LEU A 153 0.69 -18.55 7.01
CA LEU A 153 -0.21 -17.86 7.94
C LEU A 153 -0.83 -18.90 8.88
N THR A 154 -0.67 -18.72 10.18
CA THR A 154 -1.28 -19.61 11.17
C THR A 154 -2.80 -19.50 11.14
N ALA A 155 -3.51 -20.54 11.60
CA ALA A 155 -4.97 -20.52 11.69
C ALA A 155 -5.48 -19.30 12.49
N ASP A 156 -4.74 -18.91 13.53
CA ASP A 156 -5.04 -17.75 14.37
C ASP A 156 -4.96 -16.44 13.58
N GLN A 157 -4.02 -16.30 12.64
CA GLN A 157 -3.90 -15.10 11.80
C GLN A 157 -5.06 -14.97 10.80
N LYS A 158 -5.58 -16.10 10.31
CA LYS A 158 -6.79 -16.12 9.48
C LYS A 158 -8.03 -15.75 10.29
N LEU A 159 -8.10 -16.21 11.55
CA LEU A 159 -9.18 -15.91 12.47
C LEU A 159 -9.18 -14.43 12.89
N VAL A 160 -8.02 -13.87 13.22
CA VAL A 160 -7.87 -12.45 13.59
C VAL A 160 -8.26 -11.53 12.43
N ALA A 161 -7.89 -11.89 11.19
CA ALA A 161 -8.36 -11.16 10.02
C ALA A 161 -9.90 -11.22 9.91
N ALA A 162 -10.50 -12.41 10.00
CA ALA A 162 -11.95 -12.58 9.91
C ALA A 162 -12.73 -11.84 11.03
N VAL A 163 -12.23 -11.85 12.27
CA VAL A 163 -12.85 -11.16 13.42
C VAL A 163 -12.72 -9.64 13.28
N SER A 164 -11.55 -9.13 12.86
CA SER A 164 -11.34 -7.70 12.62
C SER A 164 -12.27 -7.17 11.52
N PHE A 165 -12.62 -8.01 10.53
CA PHE A 165 -13.62 -7.67 9.50
C PHE A 165 -15.05 -7.62 10.07
N ALA A 166 -15.42 -8.55 10.94
CA ALA A 166 -16.75 -8.56 11.56
C ALA A 166 -16.98 -7.36 12.50
N GLU A 167 -15.96 -6.94 13.25
CA GLU A 167 -16.03 -5.77 14.13
C GLU A 167 -16.08 -4.45 13.35
N CYS A 168 -15.30 -4.33 12.27
CA CYS A 168 -15.32 -3.14 11.43
C CYS A 168 -16.66 -2.98 10.69
N ALA A 169 -17.29 -4.09 10.29
CA ALA A 169 -18.61 -4.10 9.65
C ALA A 169 -19.76 -3.73 10.62
N THR A 170 -19.59 -3.95 11.92
CA THR A 170 -20.64 -3.71 12.93
C THR A 170 -20.53 -2.35 13.62
N SER A 171 -19.35 -1.72 13.63
CA SER A 171 -19.11 -0.43 14.31
C SER A 171 -19.63 0.83 13.58
N LYS A 172 -20.25 0.72 12.39
CA LYS A 172 -20.80 1.86 11.62
C LYS A 172 -22.34 1.97 11.66
N ARG A 173 -23.02 1.35 12.63
CA ARG A 173 -24.46 1.53 12.88
C ARG A 173 -24.72 2.49 14.04
#